data_AF-A0A412TL12-F1
#
_entry.id   AF-A0A412TL12-F1
#
_cell.length_a   1.000
_cell.length_b   1.000
_cell.length_c   1.000
_cell.angle_alpha   90.00
_cell.angle_beta   90.00
_cell.angle_gamma   90.00
#
_symmetry.space_group_name_H-M   'P 1'
#
loop_
_entity.id
_entity.type
_entity.pdbx_description
1 polymer ?
#
loop_
_entity_poly.entity_id
_entity_poly.type
_entity_poly.pdbx_seq_one_letter_code
_entity_poly.pdbx_strand_id
1 'polypeptide(L)'
;MNVGHRVTINLYSKIVFFYNITKKDGLENKETWAPCDPRYIDQLIGGWMRAGKDMVALKRRSPLSVSAMRPIHPLLGGLERDKENITFDRSDRPEWHPVNVRIEGSDRLMTKEEIEAYLQNNNRTLTKRIWIPDNTRATGLFVADMAIDLRALFCVTTNQHEPELSPEMITALEAEGWVKSKNVFGECLVMPKAEREKIIPVLANALINWRITSNQARTFSLMETLALAVSDNANHIAGAIRTKLIEEGDKPKAKLIIDETAGAEVFVTLPCASYVVTVNERATALEEAEKKLTDMMMAFDYENQ
;
A
#
# COMPACT_ATOMS: atom_id res chain seq x y z
N MET A 1 31.45 2.06 -31.03
CA MET A 1 30.38 3.08 -30.95
C MET A 1 29.06 2.36 -31.03
N ASN A 2 28.39 2.17 -29.89
CA ASN A 2 26.99 1.77 -29.85
C ASN A 2 26.36 2.68 -28.80
N VAL A 3 25.80 3.79 -29.27
CA VAL A 3 25.07 4.73 -28.43
C VAL A 3 23.72 4.05 -28.18
N GLY A 4 23.66 3.30 -27.07
CA GLY A 4 22.40 2.74 -26.60
C GLY A 4 21.39 3.85 -26.47
N HIS A 5 20.32 3.76 -27.26
CA HIS A 5 19.14 4.60 -27.07
C HIS A 5 18.67 4.36 -25.64
N ARG A 6 18.92 5.32 -24.74
CA ARG A 6 18.20 5.40 -23.47
C ARG A 6 16.75 5.71 -23.84
N VAL A 7 15.94 4.67 -23.91
CA VAL A 7 14.48 4.81 -23.89
C VAL A 7 14.13 5.35 -22.51
N THR A 8 13.80 6.63 -22.45
CA THR A 8 13.34 7.27 -21.21
C THR A 8 11.92 6.76 -20.93
N ILE A 9 11.78 5.70 -20.14
CA ILE A 9 10.47 5.35 -19.58
C ILE A 9 10.13 6.42 -18.54
N ASN A 10 9.07 7.18 -18.77
CA ASN A 10 8.60 8.17 -17.80
C ASN A 10 7.90 7.45 -16.64
N LEU A 11 8.66 7.11 -15.60
CA LEU A 11 8.14 6.33 -14.48
C LEU A 11 7.19 7.11 -13.57
N TYR A 12 7.42 8.41 -13.39
CA TYR A 12 6.68 9.23 -12.42
C TYR A 12 6.08 10.46 -13.07
N SER A 13 4.80 10.68 -12.80
CA SER A 13 4.09 11.88 -13.21
C SER A 13 4.41 13.07 -12.32
N LYS A 14 4.48 14.26 -12.93
CA LYS A 14 4.62 15.52 -12.18
C LYS A 14 3.26 15.98 -11.70
N ILE A 15 3.06 16.00 -10.38
CA ILE A 15 1.85 16.55 -9.76
C ILE A 15 2.00 18.05 -9.57
N VAL A 16 1.00 18.82 -10.00
CA VAL A 16 0.96 20.27 -9.82
C VAL A 16 0.17 20.61 -8.57
N PHE A 17 0.76 21.41 -7.68
CA PHE A 17 0.14 21.86 -6.44
C PHE A 17 -0.35 23.29 -6.61
N PHE A 18 -1.62 23.54 -6.29
CA PHE A 18 -2.22 24.86 -6.37
C PHE A 18 -2.46 25.42 -4.98
N TYR A 19 -2.19 26.71 -4.81
CA TYR A 19 -2.44 27.44 -3.58
C TYR A 19 -3.17 28.73 -3.90
N ASN A 20 -4.10 29.12 -3.04
CA ASN A 20 -4.72 30.43 -3.08
C ASN A 20 -4.21 31.29 -1.93
N ILE A 21 -4.07 32.59 -2.19
CA ILE A 21 -3.89 33.60 -1.15
C ILE A 21 -5.28 33.96 -0.62
N THR A 22 -5.47 33.81 0.68
CA THR A 22 -6.73 34.11 1.37
C THR A 22 -6.87 35.61 1.61
N LYS A 23 -8.09 36.06 1.93
CA LYS A 23 -8.38 37.46 2.29
C LYS A 23 -7.61 37.98 3.52
N LYS A 24 -7.01 37.08 4.32
CA LYS A 24 -6.21 37.40 5.50
C LYS A 24 -4.70 37.23 5.25
N ASP A 25 -4.27 37.19 3.99
CA ASP A 25 -2.86 36.99 3.59
C ASP A 25 -2.25 35.64 4.04
N GLY A 26 -3.08 34.63 4.30
CA GLY A 26 -2.66 33.25 4.52
C GLY A 26 -2.74 32.39 3.25
N LEU A 27 -2.00 31.28 3.19
CA LEU A 27 -2.05 30.31 2.09
C LEU A 27 -3.11 29.22 2.35
N GLU A 28 -3.97 28.97 1.37
CA GLU A 28 -4.95 27.87 1.36
C GLU A 28 -4.58 26.86 0.28
N ASN A 29 -4.50 25.58 0.62
CA ASN A 29 -4.21 24.50 -0.33
C ASN A 29 -5.43 24.24 -1.23
N LYS A 30 -5.20 24.02 -2.53
CA LYS A 30 -6.22 23.64 -3.52
C LYS A 30 -5.93 22.25 -4.07
N GLU A 31 -6.85 21.76 -4.90
CA GLU A 31 -6.75 20.44 -5.51
C GLU A 31 -5.46 20.31 -6.32
N THR A 32 -4.73 19.22 -6.11
CA THR A 32 -3.53 18.89 -6.88
C THR A 32 -3.91 18.28 -8.21
N TRP A 33 -3.23 18.65 -9.30
CA TRP A 33 -3.55 18.14 -10.61
C TRP A 33 -2.52 17.13 -11.11
N ALA A 34 -3.04 15.95 -11.46
CA ALA A 34 -2.34 14.93 -12.23
C ALA A 34 -2.43 15.24 -13.74
N PRO A 35 -1.39 14.95 -14.54
CA PRO A 35 -1.44 15.15 -15.99
C PRO A 35 -2.52 14.33 -16.72
N CYS A 36 -3.04 13.25 -16.13
CA CYS A 36 -4.03 12.35 -16.74
C CYS A 36 -3.51 11.75 -18.06
N ASP A 37 -2.29 11.22 -18.00
CA ASP A 37 -1.51 10.84 -19.17
C ASP A 37 -0.93 9.43 -18.98
N PRO A 38 -1.40 8.44 -19.76
CA PRO A 38 -1.00 7.04 -19.62
C PRO A 38 0.43 6.74 -20.09
N ARG A 39 1.14 7.73 -20.64
CA ARG A 39 2.58 7.61 -20.93
C ARG A 39 3.41 7.58 -19.65
N TYR A 40 2.85 8.05 -18.53
CA TYR A 40 3.44 7.88 -17.21
C TYR A 40 2.95 6.57 -16.58
N ILE A 41 3.88 5.68 -16.24
CA ILE A 41 3.53 4.32 -15.82
C ILE A 41 2.77 4.34 -14.49
N ASP A 42 3.14 5.20 -13.55
CA ASP A 42 2.42 5.41 -12.28
C ASP A 42 0.95 5.78 -12.50
N GLN A 43 0.64 6.58 -13.52
CA GLN A 43 -0.74 6.94 -13.86
C GLN A 43 -1.48 5.82 -14.57
N LEU A 44 -0.81 5.13 -15.49
CA LEU A 44 -1.42 4.00 -16.19
C LEU A 44 -1.85 2.90 -15.22
N ILE A 45 -0.99 2.55 -14.24
CA ILE A 45 -1.21 1.46 -13.28
C ILE A 45 -1.87 1.91 -11.96
N GLY A 46 -1.70 3.17 -11.57
CA GLY A 46 -2.25 3.74 -10.33
C GLY A 46 -3.55 4.52 -10.53
N GLY A 47 -3.89 4.84 -11.77
CA GLY A 47 -5.07 5.63 -12.11
C GLY A 47 -4.91 7.14 -11.82
N TRP A 48 -5.96 7.88 -12.13
CA TRP A 48 -6.03 9.32 -11.89
C TRP A 48 -7.47 9.78 -11.71
N MET A 49 -7.63 10.91 -11.06
CA MET A 49 -8.88 11.66 -11.05
C MET A 49 -8.53 13.14 -11.14
N ARG A 50 -9.13 13.83 -12.11
CA ARG A 50 -9.04 15.27 -12.24
C ARG A 50 -10.42 15.81 -12.49
N ALA A 51 -10.93 16.54 -11.52
CA ALA A 51 -12.16 17.30 -11.62
C ALA A 51 -11.85 18.79 -11.40
N GLY A 52 -12.73 19.66 -11.87
CA GLY A 52 -12.55 21.09 -11.70
C GLY A 52 -13.78 21.86 -12.15
N LYS A 53 -13.87 23.12 -11.70
CA LYS A 53 -14.91 24.03 -12.18
C LYS A 53 -14.65 24.32 -13.66
N ASP A 54 -15.69 24.16 -14.48
CA ASP A 54 -15.67 24.40 -15.94
C ASP A 54 -14.82 23.42 -16.77
N MET A 55 -14.55 22.21 -16.25
CA MET A 55 -13.90 21.14 -17.03
C MET A 55 -14.65 19.80 -16.90
N VAL A 56 -14.58 18.99 -17.95
CA VAL A 56 -15.06 17.60 -17.90
C VAL A 56 -14.10 16.81 -17.00
N ALA A 57 -14.66 16.07 -16.05
CA ALA A 57 -13.84 15.27 -15.14
C ALA A 57 -13.22 14.09 -15.91
N LEU A 58 -11.89 13.95 -15.80
CA LEU A 58 -11.17 12.79 -16.30
C LEU A 58 -10.92 11.83 -15.15
N LYS A 59 -11.31 10.57 -15.32
CA LYS A 59 -11.22 9.58 -14.25
C LYS A 59 -10.86 8.21 -14.78
N ARG A 60 -9.74 7.67 -14.29
CA ARG A 60 -9.32 6.29 -14.48
C ARG A 60 -9.16 5.60 -13.13
N ARG A 61 -9.78 4.43 -12.99
CA ARG A 61 -9.54 3.59 -11.81
C ARG A 61 -8.23 2.82 -11.97
N SER A 62 -7.52 2.67 -10.85
CA SER A 62 -6.36 1.79 -10.77
C SER A 62 -6.76 0.36 -11.22
N PRO A 63 -6.07 -0.25 -12.20
CA PRO A 63 -6.20 -1.68 -12.50
C PRO A 63 -5.67 -2.56 -11.35
N LEU A 64 -4.93 -1.98 -10.39
CA LEU A 64 -4.47 -2.66 -9.18
C LEU A 64 -5.42 -2.36 -8.02
N SER A 65 -5.88 -3.41 -7.35
CA SER A 65 -6.65 -3.30 -6.11
C SER A 65 -5.90 -4.00 -4.99
N VAL A 66 -5.67 -3.29 -3.89
CA VAL A 66 -4.97 -3.82 -2.71
C VAL A 66 -5.91 -3.71 -1.52
N SER A 67 -6.14 -4.84 -0.83
CA SER A 67 -6.97 -4.84 0.37
C SER A 67 -6.26 -4.13 1.53
N ALA A 68 -7.04 -3.73 2.54
CA ALA A 68 -6.43 -3.40 3.82
C ALA A 68 -5.65 -4.60 4.37
N MET A 69 -4.49 -4.34 4.96
CA MET A 69 -3.77 -5.34 5.72
C MET A 69 -4.51 -5.59 7.04
N ARG A 70 -4.89 -6.83 7.30
CA ARG A 70 -5.69 -7.22 8.47
C ARG A 70 -5.12 -8.49 9.12
N PRO A 71 -5.39 -8.74 10.41
CA PRO A 71 -5.10 -10.04 10.99
C PRO A 71 -5.78 -11.13 10.15
N ILE A 72 -5.06 -12.22 9.86
CA ILE A 72 -5.66 -13.35 9.13
C ILE A 72 -6.79 -13.98 9.94
N HIS A 73 -6.71 -13.88 11.26
CA HIS A 73 -7.75 -14.20 12.22
C HIS A 73 -7.51 -13.40 13.52
N PRO A 74 -8.55 -12.96 14.26
CA PRO A 74 -8.37 -12.21 15.51
C PRO A 74 -7.41 -12.89 16.51
N LEU A 75 -7.58 -14.20 16.73
CA LEU A 75 -6.73 -15.02 17.60
C LEU A 75 -5.28 -15.19 17.14
N LEU A 76 -4.96 -14.81 15.89
CA LEU A 76 -3.62 -14.88 15.31
C LEU A 76 -3.00 -13.50 15.12
N GLY A 77 -3.70 -12.40 15.43
CA GLY A 77 -3.23 -11.03 15.25
C GLY A 77 -2.36 -10.47 16.38
N GLY A 78 -2.12 -11.24 17.45
CA GLY A 78 -1.34 -10.82 18.63
C GLY A 78 -2.07 -9.87 19.59
N LEU A 79 -3.22 -9.31 19.17
CA LEU A 79 -3.99 -8.32 19.94
C LEU A 79 -4.48 -8.81 21.31
N GLU A 80 -4.68 -10.11 21.47
CA GLU A 80 -5.25 -10.71 22.69
C GLU A 80 -4.22 -11.42 23.58
N ARG A 81 -2.97 -11.55 23.12
CA ARG A 81 -1.98 -12.42 23.77
C ARG A 81 -0.95 -11.65 24.59
N ASP A 82 -0.36 -10.60 23.99
CA ASP A 82 0.78 -9.92 24.58
C ASP A 82 0.40 -8.50 24.98
N LYS A 83 0.36 -8.28 26.29
CA LYS A 83 0.37 -6.93 26.86
C LYS A 83 1.81 -6.48 27.01
N GLU A 84 2.15 -5.34 26.42
CA GLU A 84 3.43 -4.70 26.60
C GLU A 84 3.28 -3.39 27.35
N ASN A 85 4.29 -3.09 28.16
CA ASN A 85 4.38 -1.79 28.81
C ASN A 85 5.23 -0.88 27.92
N ILE A 86 4.71 0.30 27.59
CA ILE A 86 5.46 1.30 26.83
C ILE A 86 5.91 2.43 27.74
N THR A 87 7.00 3.09 27.37
CA THR A 87 7.52 4.25 28.10
C THR A 87 7.75 5.40 27.13
N PHE A 88 7.16 6.56 27.42
CA PHE A 88 7.59 7.81 26.81
C PHE A 88 8.69 8.41 27.66
N ASP A 89 9.89 8.53 27.09
CA ASP A 89 11.05 9.12 27.76
C ASP A 89 11.45 10.43 27.05
N ARG A 90 11.46 11.54 27.80
CA ARG A 90 11.93 12.84 27.30
C ARG A 90 13.30 13.22 27.84
N SER A 91 14.00 12.30 28.51
CA SER A 91 15.27 12.59 29.19
C SER A 91 16.38 13.04 28.24
N ASP A 92 16.36 12.55 27.00
CA ASP A 92 17.41 12.81 26.00
C ASP A 92 17.33 14.22 25.41
N ARG A 93 16.11 14.79 25.29
CA ARG A 93 15.85 16.13 24.73
C ARG A 93 14.71 16.82 25.48
N PRO A 94 14.87 17.14 26.77
CA PRO A 94 13.78 17.68 27.60
C PRO A 94 13.22 19.00 27.06
N GLU A 95 14.06 19.83 26.43
CA GLU A 95 13.68 21.12 25.86
C GLU A 95 12.81 21.01 24.59
N TRP A 96 12.81 19.85 23.92
CA TRP A 96 12.00 19.63 22.71
C TRP A 96 10.60 19.07 23.03
N HIS A 97 10.38 18.71 24.30
CA HIS A 97 9.16 18.07 24.78
C HIS A 97 8.52 18.96 25.85
N PRO A 98 7.73 19.98 25.46
CA PRO A 98 7.15 20.94 26.40
C PRO A 98 6.22 20.23 27.39
N VAL A 99 6.33 20.60 28.66
CA VAL A 99 5.49 20.07 29.74
C VAL A 99 4.45 21.10 30.11
N ASN A 100 3.19 20.79 29.82
CA ASN A 100 2.06 21.65 30.12
C ASN A 100 1.33 21.12 31.36
N VAL A 101 1.12 21.98 32.38
CA VAL A 101 0.39 21.64 33.61
C VAL A 101 -0.91 22.44 33.64
N ARG A 102 -2.03 21.77 33.91
CA ARG A 102 -3.36 22.38 34.07
C ARG A 102 -3.84 22.24 35.51
N ILE A 103 -4.67 23.19 35.91
CA ILE A 103 -5.41 23.09 37.17
C ILE A 103 -6.69 22.29 36.89
N GLU A 104 -7.03 21.37 37.79
CA GLU A 104 -8.26 20.58 37.70
C GLU A 104 -9.49 21.50 37.59
N GLY A 105 -10.38 21.20 36.64
CA GLY A 105 -11.57 22.02 36.36
C GLY A 105 -11.32 23.30 35.55
N SER A 106 -10.11 23.52 35.03
CA SER A 106 -9.76 24.67 34.18
C SER A 106 -8.97 24.28 32.94
N ASP A 107 -9.21 24.95 31.82
CA ASP A 107 -8.38 24.84 30.61
C ASP A 107 -7.11 25.71 30.66
N ARG A 108 -6.91 26.48 31.74
CA ARG A 108 -5.74 27.35 31.90
C ARG A 108 -4.46 26.53 32.09
N LEU A 109 -3.46 26.77 31.25
CA LEU A 109 -2.10 26.26 31.44
C LEU A 109 -1.37 27.13 32.47
N MET A 110 -0.66 26.51 33.40
CA MET A 110 0.26 27.21 34.31
C MET A 110 1.48 27.73 33.54
N THR A 111 2.03 28.87 33.97
CA THR A 111 3.30 29.38 33.43
C THR A 111 4.48 28.58 34.00
N LYS A 112 5.67 28.74 33.41
CA LYS A 112 6.89 28.06 33.88
C LYS A 112 7.22 28.43 35.33
N GLU A 113 7.05 29.70 35.67
CA GLU A 113 7.32 30.26 37.01
C GLU A 113 6.32 29.70 38.04
N GLU A 114 5.04 29.61 37.68
CA GLU A 114 4.01 29.02 38.55
C GLU A 114 4.30 27.52 38.81
N ILE A 115 4.74 26.78 37.79
CA ILE A 115 5.12 25.36 37.92
C ILE A 115 6.34 25.21 38.83
N GLU A 116 7.39 26.00 38.62
CA GLU A 116 8.61 25.94 39.43
C GLU A 116 8.34 26.25 40.90
N ALA A 117 7.57 27.31 41.19
CA ALA A 117 7.19 27.68 42.55
C ALA A 117 6.37 26.56 43.24
N TYR A 118 5.42 25.97 42.52
CA TYR A 118 4.62 24.85 43.05
C TYR A 118 5.49 23.65 43.40
N LEU A 119 6.41 23.25 42.50
CA LEU A 119 7.28 22.09 42.71
C LEU A 119 8.23 22.29 43.90
N GLN A 120 8.81 23.49 44.06
CA GLN A 120 9.69 23.82 45.18
C GLN A 120 8.92 23.83 46.51
N ASN A 121 7.78 24.52 46.57
CA ASN A 121 7.00 24.65 47.81
C ASN A 121 6.43 23.32 48.30
N ASN A 122 6.18 22.38 47.39
CA ASN A 122 5.59 21.07 47.73
C ASN A 122 6.62 19.93 47.74
N ASN A 123 7.93 20.23 47.54
CA ASN A 123 9.01 19.25 47.42
C ASN A 123 8.69 18.13 46.41
N ARG A 124 8.24 18.51 45.21
CA ARG A 124 7.83 17.61 44.13
C ARG A 124 8.72 17.76 42.89
N THR A 125 8.70 16.73 42.05
CA THR A 125 9.32 16.75 40.71
C THR A 125 8.32 16.22 39.69
N LEU A 126 8.44 16.66 38.43
CA LEU A 126 7.71 16.09 37.30
C LEU A 126 8.56 14.99 36.67
N THR A 127 8.01 13.79 36.53
CA THR A 127 8.74 12.65 35.97
C THR A 127 9.14 12.94 34.52
N LYS A 128 10.33 12.48 34.14
CA LYS A 128 10.81 12.53 32.75
C LYS A 128 10.33 11.34 31.92
N ARG A 129 9.75 10.35 32.59
CA ARG A 129 9.27 9.10 32.02
C ARG A 129 7.82 8.89 32.41
N ILE A 130 6.99 8.57 31.44
CA ILE A 130 5.63 8.10 31.67
C ILE A 130 5.60 6.63 31.26
N TRP A 131 5.35 5.77 32.24
CA TRP A 131 5.12 4.35 32.04
C TRP A 131 3.63 4.12 31.77
N ILE A 132 3.31 3.42 30.69
CA ILE A 132 1.95 3.10 30.30
C ILE A 132 1.82 1.57 30.32
N PRO A 133 1.13 1.01 31.34
CA PRO A 133 0.92 -0.42 31.43
C PRO A 133 -0.03 -0.96 30.38
N ASP A 134 0.02 -2.28 30.19
CA ASP A 134 -1.06 -3.06 29.61
C ASP A 134 -1.49 -2.64 28.20
N ASN A 135 -0.56 -2.08 27.42
CA ASN A 135 -0.83 -1.73 26.04
C ASN A 135 -0.78 -2.98 25.15
N THR A 136 -1.50 -2.95 24.03
CA THR A 136 -1.54 -4.07 23.09
C THR A 136 -0.96 -3.63 21.75
N ARG A 137 -0.14 -4.50 21.16
CA ARG A 137 0.44 -4.27 19.84
C ARG A 137 0.05 -5.41 18.91
N ALA A 138 -0.26 -5.04 17.68
CA ALA A 138 -0.40 -6.00 16.59
C ALA A 138 0.98 -6.61 16.26
N THR A 139 1.19 -7.87 16.63
CA THR A 139 2.46 -8.61 16.42
C THR A 139 2.27 -9.98 15.76
N GLY A 140 1.05 -10.28 15.32
CA GLY A 140 0.69 -11.60 14.79
C GLY A 140 0.81 -11.76 13.28
N LEU A 141 0.00 -12.67 12.73
CA LEU A 141 -0.08 -13.01 11.32
C LEU A 141 -1.11 -12.12 10.61
N PHE A 142 -0.64 -11.42 9.58
CA PHE A 142 -1.43 -10.50 8.78
C PHE A 142 -1.52 -10.98 7.34
N VAL A 143 -2.62 -10.63 6.69
CA VAL A 143 -2.86 -10.89 5.27
C VAL A 143 -3.28 -9.59 4.60
N ALA A 144 -2.82 -9.44 3.36
CA ALA A 144 -3.33 -8.46 2.41
C ALA A 144 -3.47 -9.17 1.07
N ASP A 145 -4.56 -8.86 0.37
CA ASP A 145 -4.91 -9.45 -0.91
C ASP A 145 -4.70 -8.40 -2.01
N MET A 146 -4.17 -8.83 -3.16
CA MET A 146 -3.99 -7.96 -4.32
C MET A 146 -4.69 -8.56 -5.53
N ALA A 147 -5.39 -7.72 -6.29
CA ALA A 147 -6.02 -8.08 -7.55
C ALA A 147 -5.46 -7.20 -8.67
N ILE A 148 -5.19 -7.81 -9.82
CA ILE A 148 -4.74 -7.15 -11.05
C ILE A 148 -5.81 -7.37 -12.10
N ASP A 149 -6.48 -6.29 -12.54
CA ASP A 149 -7.36 -6.37 -13.69
C ASP A 149 -6.54 -6.30 -14.98
N LEU A 150 -6.16 -7.48 -15.50
CA LEU A 150 -5.38 -7.60 -16.73
C LEU A 150 -6.06 -6.93 -17.94
N ARG A 151 -7.39 -6.85 -17.95
CA ARG A 151 -8.16 -6.24 -19.05
C ARG A 151 -7.96 -4.72 -19.12
N ALA A 152 -7.65 -4.10 -17.97
CA ALA A 152 -7.47 -2.66 -17.84
C ALA A 152 -5.99 -2.26 -17.64
N LEU A 153 -5.11 -3.20 -17.24
CA LEU A 153 -3.73 -2.91 -16.81
C LEU A 153 -2.95 -2.04 -17.80
N PHE A 154 -3.04 -2.36 -19.10
CA PHE A 154 -2.37 -1.63 -20.18
C PHE A 154 -3.33 -1.02 -21.20
N CYS A 155 -4.60 -0.86 -20.82
CA CYS A 155 -5.65 -0.35 -21.69
C CYS A 155 -6.27 0.91 -21.11
N VAL A 156 -6.56 1.90 -21.94
CA VAL A 156 -7.27 3.15 -21.59
C VAL A 156 -8.51 3.30 -22.45
N THR A 157 -9.66 3.61 -21.83
CA THR A 157 -10.92 3.76 -22.60
C THR A 157 -10.90 5.00 -23.48
N THR A 158 -11.45 4.88 -24.68
CA THR A 158 -11.67 6.03 -25.58
C THR A 158 -13.07 6.63 -25.43
N ASN A 159 -13.92 6.03 -24.58
CA ASN A 159 -15.28 6.51 -24.32
C ASN A 159 -15.29 7.97 -23.83
N GLN A 160 -16.09 8.82 -24.47
CA GLN A 160 -16.20 10.25 -24.15
C GLN A 160 -17.42 10.61 -23.28
N HIS A 161 -18.29 9.64 -22.97
CA HIS A 161 -19.38 9.84 -22.00
C HIS A 161 -18.87 9.88 -20.55
N GLU A 162 -17.86 9.04 -20.26
CA GLU A 162 -17.15 8.97 -18.99
C GLU A 162 -15.64 8.92 -19.26
N PRO A 163 -15.02 10.06 -19.62
CA PRO A 163 -13.69 10.04 -20.22
C PRO A 163 -12.58 9.70 -19.22
N GLU A 164 -11.70 8.77 -19.62
CA GLU A 164 -10.37 8.63 -19.03
C GLU A 164 -9.38 9.61 -19.67
N LEU A 165 -9.57 9.92 -20.96
CA LEU A 165 -8.68 10.71 -21.79
C LEU A 165 -9.45 11.80 -22.55
N SER A 166 -8.75 12.90 -22.85
CA SER A 166 -9.27 13.91 -23.78
C SER A 166 -9.14 13.44 -25.25
N PRO A 167 -9.94 13.98 -26.18
CA PRO A 167 -9.85 13.65 -27.61
C PRO A 167 -8.45 13.88 -28.21
N GLU A 168 -7.76 14.93 -27.74
CA GLU A 168 -6.40 15.26 -28.19
C GLU A 168 -5.40 14.20 -27.73
N MET A 169 -5.55 13.70 -26.49
CA MET A 169 -4.71 12.64 -25.96
C MET A 169 -4.93 11.32 -26.73
N ILE A 170 -6.17 10.97 -27.05
CA ILE A 170 -6.48 9.79 -27.88
C ILE A 170 -5.75 9.87 -29.22
N THR A 171 -5.88 11.01 -29.91
CA THR A 171 -5.21 11.24 -31.20
C THR A 171 -3.68 11.14 -31.10
N ALA A 172 -3.10 11.67 -30.02
CA ALA A 172 -1.66 11.60 -29.77
C ALA A 172 -1.18 10.15 -29.54
N LEU A 173 -1.88 9.39 -28.70
CA LEU A 173 -1.53 8.00 -28.41
C LEU A 173 -1.65 7.11 -29.66
N GLU A 174 -2.68 7.33 -30.49
CA GLU A 174 -2.81 6.64 -31.78
C GLU A 174 -1.62 6.93 -32.71
N ALA A 175 -1.19 8.20 -32.79
CA ALA A 175 -0.02 8.59 -33.57
C ALA A 175 1.30 8.02 -33.02
N GLU A 176 1.37 7.78 -31.71
CA GLU A 176 2.49 7.13 -31.02
C GLU A 176 2.46 5.58 -31.11
N GLY A 177 1.46 5.01 -31.80
CA GLY A 177 1.38 3.59 -32.09
C GLY A 177 0.64 2.74 -31.05
N TRP A 178 -0.15 3.35 -30.17
CA TRP A 178 -1.07 2.60 -29.31
C TRP A 178 -2.12 1.87 -30.15
N VAL A 179 -2.41 0.62 -29.78
CA VAL A 179 -3.23 -0.28 -30.59
C VAL A 179 -4.69 -0.07 -30.26
N LYS A 180 -5.52 0.19 -31.28
CA LYS A 180 -6.98 0.22 -31.13
C LYS A 180 -7.49 -1.18 -30.84
N SER A 181 -8.27 -1.32 -29.78
CA SER A 181 -8.90 -2.58 -29.40
C SER A 181 -10.28 -2.33 -28.80
N LYS A 182 -10.94 -3.42 -28.43
CA LYS A 182 -12.20 -3.43 -27.70
C LYS A 182 -12.12 -4.52 -26.65
N ASN A 183 -12.36 -4.16 -25.40
CA ASN A 183 -12.50 -5.11 -24.30
C ASN A 183 -13.94 -5.13 -23.78
N VAL A 184 -14.16 -5.87 -22.68
CA VAL A 184 -15.47 -5.98 -22.02
C VAL A 184 -16.08 -4.64 -21.58
N PHE A 185 -15.26 -3.58 -21.47
CA PHE A 185 -15.69 -2.23 -21.07
C PHE A 185 -15.97 -1.31 -22.26
N GLY A 186 -15.59 -1.71 -23.48
CA GLY A 186 -15.80 -0.93 -24.70
C GLY A 186 -14.52 -0.70 -25.49
N GLU A 187 -14.55 0.32 -26.35
CA GLU A 187 -13.40 0.71 -27.17
C GLU A 187 -12.28 1.30 -26.31
N CYS A 188 -11.05 0.90 -26.63
CA CYS A 188 -9.88 1.30 -25.87
C CYS A 188 -8.62 1.39 -26.74
N LEU A 189 -7.60 2.05 -26.19
CA LEU A 189 -6.24 1.99 -26.69
C LEU A 189 -5.39 1.13 -25.77
N VAL A 190 -4.58 0.26 -26.37
CA VAL A 190 -3.68 -0.66 -25.68
C VAL A 190 -2.24 -0.22 -25.89
N MET A 191 -1.47 -0.22 -24.79
CA MET A 191 -0.04 0.09 -24.85
C MET A 191 0.69 -0.89 -25.78
N PRO A 192 1.64 -0.42 -26.61
CA PRO A 192 2.41 -1.29 -27.51
C PRO A 192 3.09 -2.45 -26.76
N LYS A 193 3.09 -3.64 -27.39
CA LYS A 193 3.68 -4.87 -26.82
C LYS A 193 5.11 -4.67 -26.30
N ALA A 194 5.95 -3.97 -27.06
CA ALA A 194 7.35 -3.74 -26.71
C ALA A 194 7.53 -2.94 -25.39
N GLU A 195 6.58 -2.07 -25.03
CA GLU A 195 6.62 -1.35 -23.75
C GLU A 195 6.06 -2.21 -22.61
N ARG A 196 4.98 -2.96 -22.88
CA ARG A 196 4.41 -3.91 -21.91
C ARG A 196 5.45 -4.94 -21.46
N GLU A 197 6.23 -5.48 -22.39
CA GLU A 197 7.29 -6.46 -22.09
C GLU A 197 8.38 -5.93 -21.16
N LYS A 198 8.62 -4.61 -21.14
CA LYS A 198 9.56 -3.97 -20.21
C LYS A 198 8.96 -3.74 -18.83
N ILE A 199 7.67 -3.41 -18.78
CA ILE A 199 6.98 -3.02 -17.55
C ILE A 199 6.59 -4.24 -16.71
N ILE A 200 6.10 -5.31 -17.36
CA ILE A 200 5.55 -6.48 -16.67
C ILE A 200 6.52 -7.08 -15.63
N PRO A 201 7.81 -7.33 -15.92
CA PRO A 201 8.73 -7.90 -14.93
C PRO A 201 8.96 -6.96 -13.74
N VAL A 202 9.07 -5.65 -14.00
CA VAL A 202 9.26 -4.64 -12.94
C VAL A 202 8.02 -4.52 -12.06
N LEU A 203 6.83 -4.61 -12.66
CA LEU A 203 5.56 -4.60 -11.93
C LEU A 203 5.43 -5.84 -11.04
N ALA A 204 5.75 -7.04 -11.57
CA ALA A 204 5.74 -8.27 -10.78
C ALA A 204 6.70 -8.17 -9.59
N ASN A 205 7.93 -7.71 -9.82
CA ASN A 205 8.92 -7.48 -8.76
C ASN A 205 8.39 -6.52 -7.69
N ALA A 206 7.81 -5.38 -8.10
CA ALA A 206 7.31 -4.36 -7.19
C ALA A 206 6.14 -4.85 -6.32
N LEU A 207 5.25 -5.69 -6.88
CA LEU A 207 4.12 -6.26 -6.15
C LEU A 207 4.55 -7.34 -5.15
N ILE A 208 5.44 -8.25 -5.57
CA ILE A 208 5.90 -9.36 -4.74
C ILE A 208 6.85 -8.87 -3.62
N ASN A 209 7.69 -7.89 -3.92
CA ASN A 209 8.66 -7.33 -2.98
C ASN A 209 8.14 -6.05 -2.31
N TRP A 210 6.84 -5.80 -2.31
CA TRP A 210 6.27 -4.63 -1.65
C TRP A 210 6.54 -4.68 -0.15
N ARG A 211 7.10 -3.60 0.39
CA ARG A 211 7.38 -3.43 1.82
C ARG A 211 6.78 -2.14 2.32
N ILE A 212 6.23 -2.17 3.53
CA ILE A 212 5.77 -0.94 4.20
C ILE A 212 7.00 -0.10 4.54
N THR A 213 7.21 0.99 3.81
CA THR A 213 8.18 2.01 4.17
C THR A 213 7.55 2.95 5.19
N SER A 214 7.78 2.70 6.48
CA SER A 214 7.42 3.66 7.52
C SER A 214 8.25 4.94 7.35
N ASN A 215 7.62 6.11 7.43
CA ASN A 215 8.34 7.38 7.53
C ASN A 215 9.04 7.58 8.90
N GLN A 216 8.80 6.67 9.85
CA GLN A 216 9.46 6.61 11.15
C GLN A 216 10.42 5.43 11.18
N ALA A 217 11.70 5.67 10.90
CA ALA A 217 12.77 4.68 11.00
C ALA A 217 13.00 4.15 12.44
N ARG A 218 12.32 4.72 13.46
CA ARG A 218 12.53 4.40 14.88
C ARG A 218 11.90 3.08 15.33
N THR A 219 11.00 2.50 14.54
CA THR A 219 10.38 1.20 14.81
C THR A 219 10.57 0.31 13.60
N PHE A 220 11.78 -0.20 13.42
CA PHE A 220 12.08 -1.19 12.40
C PHE A 220 11.33 -2.50 12.72
N SER A 221 10.60 -3.02 11.73
CA SER A 221 10.02 -4.36 11.75
C SER A 221 10.27 -4.97 10.38
N LEU A 222 10.71 -6.23 10.34
CA LEU A 222 11.03 -6.92 9.08
C LEU A 222 9.79 -7.13 8.22
N MET A 223 8.60 -7.24 8.83
CA MET A 223 7.30 -7.50 8.18
C MET A 223 7.45 -8.47 6.99
N GLU A 224 8.09 -9.60 7.26
CA GLU A 224 8.51 -10.52 6.22
C GLU A 224 7.32 -11.25 5.60
N THR A 225 7.37 -11.43 4.29
CA THR A 225 6.37 -12.18 3.55
C THR A 225 6.58 -13.67 3.85
N LEU A 226 5.64 -14.28 4.56
CA LEU A 226 5.73 -15.69 4.96
C LEU A 226 5.29 -16.64 3.83
N ALA A 227 4.20 -16.31 3.15
CA ALA A 227 3.70 -17.09 2.03
C ALA A 227 2.89 -16.22 1.06
N LEU A 228 2.86 -16.63 -0.20
CA LEU A 228 2.07 -16.02 -1.26
C LEU A 228 1.25 -17.09 -1.97
N ALA A 229 0.02 -16.77 -2.33
CA ALA A 229 -0.81 -17.59 -3.19
C ALA A 229 -1.20 -16.79 -4.43
N VAL A 230 -0.95 -17.33 -5.61
CA VAL A 230 -1.24 -16.68 -6.89
C VAL A 230 -2.24 -17.53 -7.67
N SER A 231 -3.35 -16.94 -8.08
CA SER A 231 -4.38 -17.58 -8.88
C SER A 231 -5.24 -16.55 -9.61
N ASP A 232 -5.87 -16.98 -10.70
CA ASP A 232 -6.95 -16.29 -11.39
C ASP A 232 -8.34 -16.52 -10.75
N ASN A 233 -8.42 -17.41 -9.74
CA ASN A 233 -9.63 -17.72 -9.00
C ASN A 233 -9.51 -17.28 -7.54
N ALA A 234 -10.32 -16.29 -7.14
CA ALA A 234 -10.33 -15.76 -5.78
C ALA A 234 -10.61 -16.82 -4.70
N ASN A 235 -11.43 -17.84 -5.01
CA ASN A 235 -11.73 -18.91 -4.07
C ASN A 235 -10.51 -19.82 -3.82
N HIS A 236 -9.66 -20.03 -4.82
CA HIS A 236 -8.42 -20.79 -4.64
C HIS A 236 -7.43 -20.05 -3.74
N ILE A 237 -7.37 -18.72 -3.82
CA ILE A 237 -6.54 -17.89 -2.93
C ILE A 237 -7.01 -18.03 -1.48
N ALA A 238 -8.30 -17.81 -1.24
CA ALA A 238 -8.91 -17.95 0.09
C ALA A 238 -8.83 -19.39 0.63
N GLY A 239 -8.79 -20.39 -0.26
CA GLY A 239 -8.51 -21.76 0.08
C GLY A 239 -7.05 -21.96 0.49
N ALA A 240 -6.09 -21.51 -0.32
CA ALA A 240 -4.68 -21.81 -0.16
C ALA A 240 -4.06 -21.26 1.12
N ILE A 241 -4.39 -20.03 1.51
CA ILE A 241 -3.89 -19.41 2.75
C ILE A 241 -5.10 -19.07 3.63
N ARG A 242 -5.36 -19.91 4.63
CA ARG A 242 -6.57 -19.82 5.46
C ARG A 242 -6.31 -20.09 6.92
N THR A 243 -7.26 -19.73 7.78
CA THR A 243 -7.25 -20.14 9.18
C THR A 243 -8.24 -21.26 9.41
N LYS A 244 -7.86 -22.26 10.20
CA LYS A 244 -8.75 -23.30 10.71
C LYS A 244 -8.88 -23.18 12.22
N LEU A 245 -10.11 -23.15 12.72
CA LEU A 245 -10.39 -23.27 14.15
C LEU A 245 -10.16 -24.73 14.58
N ILE A 246 -9.55 -24.88 15.74
CA ILE A 246 -9.29 -26.16 16.39
C ILE A 246 -9.90 -26.13 17.79
N GLU A 247 -10.69 -27.15 18.08
CA GLU A 247 -11.29 -27.36 19.40
C GLU A 247 -10.27 -28.07 20.29
N GLU A 248 -9.45 -27.28 20.98
CA GLU A 248 -8.52 -27.77 22.00
C GLU A 248 -8.77 -27.05 23.33
N GLY A 249 -9.49 -27.72 24.24
CA GLY A 249 -9.83 -27.18 25.56
C GLY A 249 -11.01 -26.21 25.54
N ASP A 250 -11.10 -25.37 26.58
CA ASP A 250 -12.28 -24.52 26.84
C ASP A 250 -12.38 -23.27 25.94
N LYS A 251 -11.31 -22.91 25.21
CA LYS A 251 -11.29 -21.75 24.30
C LYS A 251 -10.88 -22.20 22.89
N PRO A 252 -11.58 -21.73 21.84
CA PRO A 252 -11.21 -22.05 20.47
C PRO A 252 -9.81 -21.53 20.19
N LYS A 253 -8.96 -22.36 19.58
CA LYS A 253 -7.67 -21.95 19.04
C LYS A 253 -7.78 -21.84 17.53
N ALA A 254 -6.86 -21.09 16.93
CA ALA A 254 -6.78 -20.89 15.49
C ALA A 254 -5.40 -21.35 15.00
N LYS A 255 -5.36 -21.99 13.83
CA LYS A 255 -4.13 -22.41 13.15
C LYS A 255 -4.13 -21.88 11.72
N LEU A 256 -3.03 -21.26 11.31
CA LEU A 256 -2.80 -20.94 9.90
C LEU A 256 -2.56 -22.23 9.11
N ILE A 257 -3.23 -22.34 7.97
CA ILE A 257 -3.15 -23.43 7.02
C ILE A 257 -2.65 -22.86 5.70
N ILE A 258 -1.60 -23.49 5.19
CA ILE A 258 -1.07 -23.25 3.85
C ILE A 258 -1.29 -24.55 3.07
N ASP A 259 -2.04 -24.47 1.99
CA ASP A 259 -2.57 -25.63 1.27
C ASP A 259 -2.32 -25.49 -0.23
N GLU A 260 -1.29 -26.19 -0.71
CA GLU A 260 -0.93 -26.23 -2.14
C GLU A 260 -1.97 -26.97 -2.99
N THR A 261 -2.88 -27.74 -2.37
CA THR A 261 -3.91 -28.51 -3.09
C THR A 261 -5.17 -27.70 -3.36
N ALA A 262 -5.26 -26.47 -2.83
CA ALA A 262 -6.41 -25.59 -2.96
C ALA A 262 -6.55 -24.91 -4.35
N GLY A 263 -5.68 -25.25 -5.31
CA GLY A 263 -5.76 -24.80 -6.70
C GLY A 263 -5.09 -23.45 -7.00
N ALA A 264 -4.54 -22.77 -5.99
CA ALA A 264 -3.63 -21.64 -6.19
C ALA A 264 -2.18 -22.14 -6.14
N GLU A 265 -1.30 -21.47 -6.88
CA GLU A 265 0.12 -21.74 -6.77
C GLU A 265 0.67 -21.02 -5.54
N VAL A 266 1.28 -21.79 -4.64
CA VAL A 266 1.71 -21.29 -3.32
C VAL A 266 3.23 -21.26 -3.25
N PHE A 267 3.74 -20.15 -2.73
CA PHE A 267 5.16 -19.89 -2.56
C PHE A 267 5.41 -19.61 -1.09
N VAL A 268 6.14 -20.50 -0.41
CA VAL A 268 6.40 -20.43 1.03
C VAL A 268 7.85 -20.05 1.28
N THR A 269 8.07 -18.96 2.01
CA THR A 269 9.43 -18.49 2.34
C THR A 269 9.96 -19.20 3.58
N LEU A 270 11.29 -19.27 3.73
CA LEU A 270 11.94 -19.93 4.88
C LEU A 270 11.45 -19.43 6.26
N PRO A 271 11.23 -18.12 6.49
CA PRO A 271 10.73 -17.65 7.79
C PRO A 271 9.36 -18.23 8.20
N CYS A 272 8.53 -18.68 7.24
CA CYS A 272 7.22 -19.24 7.50
C CYS A 272 7.25 -20.43 8.48
N ALA A 273 8.30 -21.26 8.39
CA ALA A 273 8.48 -22.44 9.25
C ALA A 273 8.61 -22.09 10.75
N SER A 274 8.93 -20.84 11.09
CA SER A 274 8.96 -20.36 12.48
C SER A 274 7.57 -20.13 13.07
N TYR A 275 6.54 -20.02 12.22
CA TYR A 275 5.18 -19.65 12.60
C TYR A 275 4.17 -20.78 12.38
N VAL A 276 4.40 -21.62 11.37
CA VAL A 276 3.50 -22.71 10.97
C VAL A 276 4.34 -23.91 10.54
N VAL A 277 3.85 -25.11 10.79
CA VAL A 277 4.46 -26.33 10.22
C VAL A 277 4.24 -26.34 8.71
N THR A 278 5.33 -26.17 7.96
CA THR A 278 5.40 -26.26 6.50
C THR A 278 6.39 -27.35 6.09
N VAL A 279 6.39 -27.76 4.82
CA VAL A 279 7.28 -28.82 4.29
C VAL A 279 7.93 -28.46 2.94
N ASN A 280 7.64 -27.26 2.43
CA ASN A 280 7.86 -26.83 1.06
C ASN A 280 8.49 -25.43 0.98
N GLU A 281 8.91 -24.88 2.13
CA GLU A 281 9.59 -23.60 2.19
C GLU A 281 10.92 -23.62 1.42
N ARG A 282 11.20 -22.53 0.72
CA ARG A 282 12.41 -22.41 -0.10
C ARG A 282 12.93 -20.98 -0.18
N ALA A 283 14.22 -20.85 -0.40
CA ALA A 283 14.89 -19.55 -0.55
C ALA A 283 14.42 -18.78 -1.79
N THR A 284 14.02 -19.51 -2.85
CA THR A 284 13.61 -18.97 -4.15
C THR A 284 12.13 -18.63 -4.25
N ALA A 285 11.37 -18.72 -3.14
CA ALA A 285 9.92 -18.64 -3.18
C ALA A 285 9.40 -17.31 -3.74
N LEU A 286 10.04 -16.19 -3.40
CA LEU A 286 9.62 -14.87 -3.90
C LEU A 286 10.00 -14.67 -5.37
N GLU A 287 11.18 -15.15 -5.78
CA GLU A 287 11.61 -15.11 -7.19
C GLU A 287 10.71 -15.97 -8.08
N GLU A 288 10.29 -17.13 -7.61
CA GLU A 288 9.35 -17.99 -8.31
C GLU A 288 7.94 -17.38 -8.38
N ALA A 289 7.48 -16.71 -7.30
CA ALA A 289 6.22 -15.97 -7.31
C ALA A 289 6.26 -14.80 -8.31
N GLU A 290 7.36 -14.06 -8.36
CA GLU A 290 7.60 -12.99 -9.34
C GLU A 290 7.56 -13.53 -10.77
N LYS A 291 8.25 -14.65 -11.02
CA LYS A 291 8.24 -15.32 -12.32
C LYS A 291 6.83 -15.77 -12.69
N LYS A 292 6.08 -16.39 -11.76
CA LYS A 292 4.71 -16.83 -12.01
C LYS A 292 3.80 -15.67 -12.39
N LEU A 293 3.88 -14.57 -11.64
CA LEU A 293 3.07 -13.38 -11.92
C LEU A 293 3.44 -12.74 -13.26
N THR A 294 4.74 -12.69 -13.57
CA THR A 294 5.27 -12.25 -14.88
C THR A 294 4.70 -13.10 -16.01
N ASP A 295 4.79 -14.43 -15.90
CA ASP A 295 4.34 -15.36 -16.92
C ASP A 295 2.82 -15.21 -17.16
N MET A 296 2.02 -15.07 -16.09
CA MET A 296 0.57 -14.83 -16.20
C MET A 296 0.24 -13.52 -16.92
N MET A 297 0.94 -12.43 -16.59
CA MET A 297 0.73 -11.14 -17.25
C MET A 297 1.18 -11.20 -18.72
N MET A 298 2.32 -11.82 -19.03
CA MET A 298 2.82 -11.95 -20.41
C MET A 298 1.91 -12.82 -21.29
N ALA A 299 1.26 -13.84 -20.71
CA ALA A 299 0.38 -14.75 -21.43
C ALA A 299 -0.98 -14.14 -21.79
N PHE A 300 -1.39 -13.05 -21.14
CA PHE A 300 -2.68 -12.41 -21.39
C PHE A 300 -2.68 -11.66 -22.73
N ASP A 301 -3.68 -11.91 -23.57
CA ASP A 301 -3.86 -11.16 -24.82
C ASP A 301 -4.57 -9.83 -24.55
N TYR A 302 -3.78 -8.77 -24.38
CA TYR A 302 -4.32 -7.44 -24.14
C TYR A 302 -4.93 -6.80 -25.40
N GLU A 303 -4.59 -7.28 -26.60
CA GLU A 303 -5.04 -6.69 -27.87
C GLU A 303 -6.33 -7.34 -28.39
N ASN A 304 -6.63 -8.58 -27.99
CA ASN A 304 -7.84 -9.31 -28.38
C ASN A 304 -8.55 -9.92 -27.13
N GLN A 305 -9.39 -9.11 -26.47
CA GLN A 305 -10.06 -9.45 -25.20
C GLN A 305 -11.52 -9.88 -25.35
#